data_AF-A0A7J6MQI0-F1
#
_entry.id   AF-A0A7J6MQI0-F1
#
_cell.length_a   1.000
_cell.length_b   1.000
_cell.length_c   1.000
_cell.angle_alpha   90.00
_cell.angle_beta   90.00
_cell.angle_gamma   90.00
#
_symmetry.space_group_name_H-M   'P 1'
#
loop_
_entity.id
_entity.type
_entity.pdbx_description
1 polymer ?
#
loop_
_entity_poly.entity_id
_entity_poly.type
_entity_poly.pdbx_seq_one_letter_code
_entity_poly.pdbx_strand_id
1 'polypeptide(L)'
;RAAPDPLYALHLELQDRFLGEERQALYDGLDALNPAMEEKFLQAGPLIGMAQHFGIITKDSSAVSGLLAEVRTLRDTLARVDGKPGSLMTLLQFLNEREPIFHNIFQLARVCATMPVFSAQCERGFSGVRRIKNFMRSTMTHGRLSDLIVIHLNRQLASRINEEEVVDDYRDAAERRVDLWDVMLRSSSDVQVLHESLHQTVEGLAALQ
;
A
#
# COMPACT_ATOMS: atom_id res chain seq x y z
N ARG A 1 -15.64 37.61 21.51
CA ARG A 1 -14.56 36.59 21.41
C ARG A 1 -14.22 36.50 19.94
N ALA A 2 -13.06 37.04 19.52
CA ALA A 2 -12.63 36.98 18.13
C ALA A 2 -12.42 35.51 17.74
N ALA A 3 -12.92 35.09 16.57
CA ALA A 3 -12.62 33.78 16.04
C ALA A 3 -11.09 33.66 15.85
N PRO A 4 -10.48 32.50 16.16
CA PRO A 4 -9.06 32.30 15.90
C PRO A 4 -8.77 32.52 14.41
N ASP A 5 -7.60 33.09 14.12
CA ASP A 5 -7.12 33.35 12.77
C ASP A 5 -7.30 32.08 11.89
N PRO A 6 -7.96 32.17 10.71
CA PRO A 6 -8.16 31.03 9.82
C PRO A 6 -6.87 30.29 9.48
N LEU A 7 -5.73 30.98 9.40
CA LEU A 7 -4.43 30.36 9.15
C LEU A 7 -3.95 29.53 10.35
N TYR A 8 -4.22 30.02 11.57
CA TYR A 8 -3.87 29.31 12.79
C TYR A 8 -4.77 28.08 12.99
N ALA A 9 -6.07 28.20 12.67
CA ALA A 9 -7.00 27.07 12.69
C ALA A 9 -6.61 25.98 11.69
N LEU A 10 -6.22 26.37 10.47
CA LEU A 10 -5.75 25.44 9.44
C LEU A 10 -4.40 24.80 9.82
N HIS A 11 -3.49 25.56 10.45
CA HIS A 11 -2.24 25.01 10.95
C HIS A 11 -2.47 23.96 12.03
N LEU A 12 -3.34 24.24 13.01
CA LEU A 12 -3.74 23.28 14.03
C LEU A 12 -4.45 22.06 13.44
N GLU A 13 -5.31 22.26 12.43
CA GLU A 13 -5.99 21.16 11.75
C GLU A 13 -5.01 20.28 10.99
N LEU A 14 -4.02 20.86 10.30
CA LEU A 14 -2.96 20.09 9.62
C LEU A 14 -2.05 19.37 10.63
N GLN A 15 -1.67 20.05 11.71
CA GLN A 15 -0.89 19.43 12.78
C GLN A 15 -1.63 18.28 13.42
N ASP A 16 -2.92 18.45 13.71
CA ASP A 16 -3.74 17.36 14.21
C ASP A 16 -3.76 16.24 13.17
N ARG A 17 -4.32 16.50 11.97
CA ARG A 17 -4.52 15.51 10.89
C ARG A 17 -3.28 14.75 10.42
N PHE A 18 -2.08 15.32 10.52
CA PHE A 18 -0.86 14.71 10.00
C PHE A 18 0.25 14.49 11.03
N LEU A 19 0.29 15.27 12.11
CA LEU A 19 1.38 15.27 13.11
C LEU A 19 0.90 15.01 14.54
N GLY A 20 -0.36 14.61 14.73
CA GLY A 20 -0.84 14.15 16.03
C GLY A 20 0.05 13.02 16.58
N GLU A 21 0.15 12.91 17.91
CA GLU A 21 1.10 12.00 18.59
C GLU A 21 1.01 10.55 18.09
N GLU A 22 -0.19 10.05 17.80
CA GLU A 22 -0.41 8.70 17.27
C GLU A 22 0.13 8.52 15.84
N ARG A 23 -0.07 9.53 14.97
CA ARG A 23 0.43 9.49 13.59
C ARG A 23 1.93 9.68 13.54
N GLN A 24 2.49 10.49 14.43
CA GLN A 24 3.93 10.66 14.53
C GLN A 24 4.64 9.36 14.92
N ALA A 25 4.05 8.58 15.84
CA ALA A 25 4.54 7.24 16.16
C ALA A 25 4.54 6.29 14.94
N LEU A 26 3.58 6.43 14.01
CA LEU A 26 3.57 5.68 12.75
C LEU A 26 4.70 6.10 11.81
N TYR A 27 4.95 7.40 11.65
CA TYR A 27 6.06 7.89 10.83
C TYR A 27 7.42 7.49 11.40
N ASP A 28 7.60 7.59 12.71
CA ASP A 28 8.83 7.13 13.37
C ASP A 28 8.99 5.60 13.28
N GLY A 29 7.91 4.84 13.37
CA GLY A 29 7.92 3.39 13.13
C GLY A 29 8.28 3.02 11.69
N LEU A 30 7.83 3.82 10.73
CA LEU A 30 8.17 3.69 9.31
C LEU A 30 9.65 3.94 9.07
N ASP A 31 10.19 5.01 9.63
CA ASP A 31 11.62 5.33 9.60
C ASP A 31 12.43 4.19 10.21
N ALA A 32 11.94 3.57 11.30
CA ALA A 32 12.63 2.47 11.97
C ALA A 32 12.68 1.17 11.14
N LEU A 33 11.79 0.97 10.17
CA LEU A 33 11.83 -0.18 9.25
C LEU A 33 12.49 0.14 7.91
N ASN A 34 12.79 1.40 7.63
CA ASN A 34 13.43 1.79 6.38
C ASN A 34 14.95 1.67 6.50
N PRO A 35 15.58 0.71 5.80
CA PRO A 35 17.02 0.52 5.94
C PRO A 35 17.85 1.61 5.24
N ALA A 36 17.22 2.47 4.44
CA ALA A 36 17.86 3.68 3.91
C ALA A 36 18.07 4.77 4.99
N MET A 37 17.33 4.71 6.10
CA MET A 37 17.43 5.65 7.22
C MET A 37 18.35 5.07 8.31
N GLU A 38 19.66 5.11 8.09
CA GLU A 38 20.65 4.44 8.94
C GLU A 38 20.62 4.86 10.42
N GLU A 39 20.26 6.11 10.73
CA GLU A 39 20.23 6.62 12.11
C GLU A 39 19.05 6.09 12.94
N LYS A 40 17.92 5.79 12.29
CA LYS A 40 16.69 5.33 12.95
C LYS A 40 16.39 3.84 12.74
N PHE A 41 17.13 3.18 11.85
CA PHE A 41 16.91 1.79 11.50
C PHE A 41 16.96 0.85 12.73
N LEU A 42 15.90 0.05 12.89
CA LEU A 42 15.70 -0.90 13.99
C LEU A 42 15.74 -0.27 15.40
N GLN A 43 15.30 0.98 15.55
CA GLN A 43 15.05 1.55 16.87
C GLN A 43 13.82 0.89 17.52
N ALA A 44 14.02 0.36 18.73
CA ALA A 44 12.98 -0.40 19.43
C ALA A 44 11.76 0.43 19.84
N GLY A 45 11.96 1.67 20.28
CA GLY A 45 10.87 2.54 20.77
C GLY A 45 9.78 2.76 19.72
N PRO A 46 10.13 3.29 18.52
CA PRO A 46 9.16 3.52 17.45
C PRO A 46 8.49 2.22 16.95
N LEU A 47 9.23 1.11 16.88
CA LEU A 47 8.67 -0.19 16.49
C LEU A 47 7.63 -0.70 17.47
N ILE A 48 7.85 -0.53 18.77
CA ILE A 48 6.88 -0.92 19.80
C ILE A 48 5.61 -0.07 19.69
N GLY A 49 5.76 1.25 19.52
CA GLY A 49 4.62 2.16 19.35
C GLY A 49 3.77 1.77 18.14
N MET A 50 4.40 1.49 17.00
CA MET A 50 3.72 1.05 15.79
C MET A 50 3.07 -0.33 15.94
N ALA A 51 3.75 -1.29 16.59
CA ALA A 51 3.22 -2.63 16.80
C ALA A 51 2.00 -2.66 17.72
N GLN A 52 1.98 -1.80 18.74
CA GLN A 52 0.82 -1.63 19.60
C GLN A 52 -0.33 -0.93 18.88
N HIS A 53 -0.04 0.06 18.03
CA HIS A 53 -1.06 0.78 17.27
C HIS A 53 -1.80 -0.14 16.29
N PHE A 54 -1.08 -0.99 15.55
CA PHE A 54 -1.68 -1.96 14.63
C PHE A 54 -2.18 -3.25 15.28
N GLY A 55 -2.10 -3.37 16.61
CA GLY A 55 -2.54 -4.57 17.33
C GLY A 55 -1.73 -5.84 17.00
N ILE A 56 -0.54 -5.70 16.44
CA ILE A 56 0.37 -6.83 16.14
C ILE A 56 0.88 -7.44 17.45
N ILE A 57 1.07 -6.59 18.46
CA ILE A 57 1.58 -6.98 19.79
C ILE A 57 0.61 -6.46 20.84
N THR A 58 0.31 -7.29 21.84
CA THR A 58 -0.45 -6.86 23.02
C THR A 58 0.35 -5.88 23.87
N LYS A 59 -0.31 -5.06 24.69
CA LYS A 59 0.39 -4.12 25.59
C LYS A 59 1.15 -4.82 26.74
N ASP A 60 1.22 -6.15 26.71
CA ASP A 60 1.88 -6.96 27.73
C ASP A 60 3.40 -6.90 27.60
N SER A 61 4.07 -6.87 28.75
CA SER A 61 5.54 -6.81 28.81
C SER A 61 6.21 -8.01 28.12
N SER A 62 5.56 -9.18 28.12
CA SER A 62 6.06 -10.39 27.45
C SER A 62 6.07 -10.23 25.93
N ALA A 63 5.02 -9.65 25.35
CA ALA A 63 4.90 -9.51 23.90
C ALA A 63 5.89 -8.45 23.37
N VAL A 64 6.08 -7.36 24.12
CA VAL A 64 7.13 -6.36 23.88
C VAL A 64 8.52 -6.99 23.94
N SER A 65 8.77 -7.88 24.91
CA SER A 65 10.07 -8.57 25.04
C SER A 65 10.37 -9.50 23.85
N GLY A 66 9.34 -10.13 23.27
CA GLY A 66 9.46 -10.95 22.07
C GLY A 66 9.94 -10.15 20.86
N LEU A 67 9.30 -9.00 20.59
CA LEU A 67 9.74 -8.10 19.52
C LEU A 67 11.16 -7.57 19.74
N LEU A 68 11.51 -7.22 20.98
CA LEU A 68 12.87 -6.76 21.30
C LEU A 68 13.92 -7.86 21.02
N ALA A 69 13.60 -9.12 21.31
CA ALA A 69 14.47 -10.23 20.98
C ALA A 69 14.62 -10.40 19.47
N GLU A 70 13.51 -10.37 18.71
CA GLU A 70 13.54 -10.43 17.24
C GLU A 70 14.36 -9.29 16.62
N VAL A 71 14.20 -8.05 17.12
CA VAL A 71 14.93 -6.88 16.62
C VAL A 71 16.44 -7.03 16.84
N ARG A 72 16.84 -7.56 18.00
CA ARG A 72 18.25 -7.84 18.30
C ARG A 72 18.81 -8.92 17.39
N THR A 73 18.10 -10.04 17.25
CA THR A 73 18.51 -11.13 16.36
C THR A 73 18.59 -10.67 14.90
N LEU A 74 17.63 -9.85 14.45
CA LEU A 74 17.65 -9.30 13.11
C LEU A 74 18.87 -8.40 12.91
N ARG A 75 19.17 -7.51 13.85
CA ARG A 75 20.36 -6.65 13.81
C ARG A 75 21.65 -7.48 13.73
N ASP A 76 21.77 -8.53 14.52
CA ASP A 76 22.94 -9.40 14.52
C ASP A 76 23.06 -10.19 13.21
N THR A 77 21.94 -10.64 12.62
CA THR A 77 21.96 -11.31 11.31
C THR A 77 22.33 -10.36 10.18
N LEU A 78 21.84 -9.13 10.21
CA LEU A 78 22.18 -8.10 9.22
C LEU A 78 23.64 -7.63 9.34
N ALA A 79 24.22 -7.69 10.53
CA ALA A 79 25.65 -7.42 10.73
C ALA A 79 26.56 -8.55 10.20
N ARG A 80 26.03 -9.76 10.04
CA ARG A 80 26.76 -10.93 9.50
C ARG A 80 26.63 -11.11 7.99
N VAL A 81 25.59 -10.53 7.40
CA VAL A 81 25.37 -10.56 5.95
C VAL A 81 26.05 -9.33 5.35
N ASP A 82 27.01 -9.55 4.46
CA ASP A 82 27.62 -8.47 3.68
C ASP A 82 26.58 -7.89 2.71
N GLY A 83 25.97 -6.77 3.11
CA GLY A 83 24.97 -6.06 2.32
C GLY A 83 23.76 -5.69 3.17
N LYS A 84 23.72 -4.45 3.68
CA LYS A 84 22.50 -3.91 4.29
C LYS A 84 21.39 -3.88 3.22
N PRO A 85 20.15 -4.26 3.55
CA PRO A 85 19.04 -4.15 2.62
C PRO A 85 18.90 -2.69 2.18
N GLY A 86 18.92 -2.40 0.87
CA GLY A 86 18.82 -1.00 0.40
C GLY A 86 17.39 -0.45 0.37
N SER A 87 16.38 -1.33 0.52
CA SER A 87 14.96 -1.01 0.41
C SER A 87 14.12 -1.79 1.41
N LEU A 88 12.96 -1.24 1.80
CA LEU A 88 11.94 -1.97 2.55
C LEU A 88 11.54 -3.27 1.82
N MET A 89 11.52 -3.28 0.48
CA MET A 89 11.13 -4.46 -0.28
C MET A 89 12.17 -5.58 -0.19
N THR A 90 13.47 -5.23 -0.20
CA THR A 90 14.55 -6.21 0.01
C THR A 90 14.56 -6.73 1.44
N LEU A 91 14.23 -5.88 2.41
CA LEU A 91 14.05 -6.29 3.80
C LEU A 91 12.87 -7.26 3.93
N LEU A 92 11.74 -6.97 3.28
CA LEU A 92 10.57 -7.84 3.28
C LEU A 92 10.84 -9.22 2.70
N GLN A 93 11.55 -9.29 1.57
CA GLN A 93 11.96 -10.57 0.98
C GLN A 93 12.84 -11.37 1.94
N PHE A 94 13.82 -10.72 2.57
CA PHE A 94 14.69 -11.34 3.55
C PHE A 94 13.94 -11.87 4.78
N LEU A 95 12.95 -11.10 5.26
CA LEU A 95 12.11 -11.50 6.39
C LEU A 95 11.16 -12.64 6.00
N ASN A 96 10.63 -12.65 4.78
CA ASN A 96 9.73 -13.68 4.29
C ASN A 96 10.40 -15.06 4.23
N GLU A 97 11.67 -15.14 3.83
CA GLU A 97 12.45 -16.38 3.85
C GLU A 97 12.70 -16.93 5.27
N ARG A 98 12.45 -16.10 6.30
CA ARG A 98 12.75 -16.37 7.71
C ARG A 98 11.54 -16.08 8.61
N GLU A 99 10.34 -16.18 8.06
CA GLU A 99 9.07 -15.85 8.72
C GLU A 99 8.91 -16.41 10.14
N PRO A 100 9.25 -17.69 10.44
CA PRO A 100 9.02 -18.23 11.79
C PRO A 100 9.93 -17.61 12.87
N ILE A 101 11.02 -16.96 12.47
CA ILE A 101 11.98 -16.34 13.41
C ILE A 101 11.63 -14.86 13.63
N PHE A 102 11.08 -14.19 12.62
CA PHE A 102 10.84 -12.73 12.62
C PHE A 102 9.38 -12.38 12.37
N HIS A 103 8.45 -13.14 12.95
CA HIS A 103 7.03 -13.01 12.67
C HIS A 103 6.52 -11.59 12.94
N ASN A 104 6.86 -10.98 14.08
CA ASN A 104 6.35 -9.66 14.45
C ASN A 104 6.91 -8.57 13.53
N ILE A 105 8.21 -8.63 13.22
CA ILE A 105 8.86 -7.66 12.33
C ILE A 105 8.35 -7.82 10.89
N PHE A 106 8.12 -9.06 10.44
CA PHE A 106 7.56 -9.33 9.13
C PHE A 106 6.15 -8.74 8.99
N GLN A 107 5.28 -8.93 9.99
CA GLN A 107 3.95 -8.33 10.02
C GLN A 107 4.02 -6.80 9.95
N LEU A 108 4.90 -6.19 10.75
CA LEU A 108 5.12 -4.74 10.75
C LEU A 108 5.58 -4.23 9.38
N ALA A 109 6.59 -4.88 8.78
CA ALA A 109 7.11 -4.50 7.48
C ALA A 109 6.04 -4.66 6.38
N ARG A 110 5.16 -5.67 6.51
CA ARG A 110 4.06 -5.91 5.58
C ARG A 110 3.01 -4.81 5.67
N VAL A 111 2.61 -4.44 6.90
CA VAL A 111 1.72 -3.30 7.13
C VAL A 111 2.32 -2.02 6.55
N CYS A 112 3.61 -1.76 6.80
CA CYS A 112 4.30 -0.63 6.20
C CYS A 112 4.24 -0.64 4.67
N ALA A 113 4.53 -1.75 4.01
CA ALA A 113 4.46 -1.82 2.54
C ALA A 113 3.04 -1.62 1.98
N THR A 114 2.00 -1.90 2.77
CA THR A 114 0.60 -1.63 2.40
C THR A 114 0.14 -0.21 2.73
N MET A 115 0.86 0.53 3.58
CA MET A 115 0.49 1.89 3.93
C MET A 115 0.68 2.83 2.72
N PRO A 116 -0.31 3.69 2.42
CA PRO A 116 -0.24 4.64 1.31
C PRO A 116 0.84 5.72 1.48
N VAL A 117 1.49 5.77 2.65
CA VAL A 117 2.63 6.66 2.94
C VAL A 117 3.82 6.38 2.01
N PHE A 118 3.96 5.17 1.46
CA PHE A 118 4.86 4.89 0.34
C PHE A 118 4.24 5.40 -0.98
N SER A 119 4.27 6.72 -1.11
CA SER A 119 3.55 7.54 -2.11
C SER A 119 3.84 7.21 -3.57
N ALA A 120 4.88 6.44 -3.88
CA ALA A 120 5.25 6.15 -5.27
C ALA A 120 4.15 5.39 -6.05
N GLN A 121 3.35 4.54 -5.40
CA GLN A 121 2.23 3.84 -6.06
C GLN A 121 1.02 4.78 -6.24
N CYS A 122 0.67 5.56 -5.21
CA CYS A 122 -0.45 6.50 -5.24
C CYS A 122 -0.21 7.65 -6.23
N GLU A 123 0.99 8.24 -6.25
CA GLU A 123 1.37 9.30 -7.20
C GLU A 123 1.35 8.81 -8.64
N ARG A 124 1.82 7.57 -8.89
CA ARG A 124 1.70 6.90 -10.19
C ARG A 124 0.23 6.69 -10.57
N GLY A 125 -0.61 6.31 -9.63
CA GLY A 125 -2.05 6.20 -9.80
C GLY A 125 -2.69 7.53 -10.19
N PHE A 126 -2.48 8.60 -9.42
CA PHE A 126 -3.01 9.93 -9.72
C PHE A 126 -2.50 10.49 -11.06
N SER A 127 -1.22 10.29 -11.38
CA SER A 127 -0.66 10.64 -12.69
C SER A 127 -1.28 9.83 -13.84
N GLY A 128 -1.57 8.55 -13.61
CA GLY A 128 -2.33 7.70 -14.51
C GLY A 128 -3.76 8.20 -14.73
N VAL A 129 -4.48 8.49 -13.65
CA VAL A 129 -5.83 9.08 -13.70
C VAL A 129 -5.83 10.38 -14.49
N ARG A 130 -4.83 11.26 -14.28
CA ARG A 130 -4.73 12.53 -15.01
C ARG A 130 -4.46 12.35 -16.50
N ARG A 131 -3.76 11.28 -16.91
CA ARG A 131 -3.57 10.93 -18.33
C ARG A 131 -4.85 10.37 -18.97
N ILE A 132 -5.60 9.56 -18.22
CA ILE A 132 -6.87 8.97 -18.67
C ILE A 132 -7.96 10.05 -18.75
N LYS A 133 -8.18 10.79 -17.66
CA LYS A 133 -9.12 11.89 -17.53
C LYS A 133 -8.46 13.21 -17.92
N ASN A 134 -8.39 13.45 -19.23
CA ASN A 134 -7.95 14.73 -19.79
C ASN A 134 -9.15 15.62 -20.15
N PHE A 135 -8.89 16.88 -20.51
CA PHE A 135 -9.93 17.88 -20.79
C PHE A 135 -10.95 17.41 -21.85
N MET A 136 -10.48 16.71 -22.89
CA MET A 136 -11.33 16.19 -23.98
C MET A 136 -12.18 14.98 -23.57
N ARG A 137 -11.82 14.29 -22.47
CA ARG A 137 -12.54 13.12 -21.92
C ARG A 137 -13.26 13.44 -20.61
N SER A 138 -13.60 14.72 -20.40
CA SER A 138 -14.25 15.20 -19.17
C SER A 138 -15.67 14.67 -18.95
N THR A 139 -16.35 14.22 -20.01
CA THR A 139 -17.73 13.70 -19.99
C THR A 139 -17.82 12.18 -19.78
N MET A 140 -16.71 11.50 -19.49
CA MET A 140 -16.69 10.05 -19.27
C MET A 140 -17.42 9.66 -17.98
N THR A 141 -18.15 8.55 -18.01
CA THR A 141 -18.86 8.00 -16.85
C THR A 141 -17.86 7.50 -15.79
N HIS A 142 -18.30 7.52 -14.52
CA HIS A 142 -17.47 7.07 -13.40
C HIS A 142 -17.11 5.58 -13.50
N GLY A 143 -18.02 4.72 -13.97
CA GLY A 143 -17.75 3.31 -14.25
C GLY A 143 -16.58 3.18 -15.22
N ARG A 144 -16.76 3.63 -16.47
CA ARG A 144 -15.71 3.57 -17.50
C ARG A 144 -14.36 4.16 -17.06
N LEU A 145 -14.37 5.23 -16.26
CA LEU A 145 -13.14 5.80 -15.70
C LEU A 145 -12.45 4.83 -14.74
N SER A 146 -13.20 4.24 -13.81
CA SER A 146 -12.70 3.23 -12.87
C SER A 146 -12.06 2.07 -13.64
N ASP A 147 -12.75 1.60 -14.68
CA ASP A 147 -12.34 0.46 -15.49
C ASP A 147 -10.95 0.69 -16.12
N LEU A 148 -10.80 1.85 -16.76
CA LEU A 148 -9.56 2.26 -17.39
C LEU A 148 -8.42 2.48 -16.38
N ILE A 149 -8.74 2.94 -15.17
CA ILE A 149 -7.73 3.13 -14.11
C ILE A 149 -7.17 1.78 -13.68
N VAL A 150 -8.03 0.78 -13.45
CA VAL A 150 -7.57 -0.56 -13.04
C VAL A 150 -6.70 -1.18 -14.13
N ILE A 151 -7.09 -1.08 -15.40
CA ILE A 151 -6.28 -1.56 -16.54
C ILE A 151 -4.92 -0.84 -16.57
N HIS A 152 -4.91 0.48 -16.37
CA HIS A 152 -3.68 1.27 -16.40
C HIS A 152 -2.73 0.96 -15.24
N LEU A 153 -3.26 0.76 -14.03
CA LEU A 153 -2.48 0.36 -12.86
C LEU A 153 -1.89 -1.04 -13.07
N ASN A 154 -2.67 -1.95 -13.64
CA ASN A 154 -2.28 -3.33 -13.89
C ASN A 154 -1.74 -3.57 -15.30
N ARG A 155 -1.05 -2.58 -15.88
CA ARG A 155 -0.56 -2.64 -17.28
C ARG A 155 0.25 -3.89 -17.65
N GLN A 156 0.96 -4.49 -16.69
CA GLN A 156 1.75 -5.71 -16.89
C GLN A 156 0.89 -6.96 -17.08
N LEU A 157 -0.30 -6.96 -16.48
CA LEU A 157 -1.30 -8.01 -16.64
C LEU A 157 -2.14 -7.71 -17.87
N ALA A 158 -2.51 -6.44 -18.09
CA ALA A 158 -3.21 -6.00 -19.29
C ALA A 158 -2.44 -6.32 -20.58
N SER A 159 -1.09 -6.25 -20.57
CA SER A 159 -0.27 -6.62 -21.73
C SER A 159 -0.28 -8.11 -22.07
N ARG A 160 -0.86 -8.97 -21.21
CA ARG A 160 -1.04 -10.40 -21.47
C ARG A 160 -2.39 -10.70 -22.13
N ILE A 161 -3.30 -9.72 -22.16
CA ILE A 161 -4.59 -9.84 -22.82
C ILE A 161 -4.35 -9.74 -24.33
N ASN A 162 -4.94 -10.67 -25.09
CA ASN A 162 -4.85 -10.64 -26.54
C ASN A 162 -5.77 -9.54 -27.09
N GLU A 163 -5.18 -8.50 -27.69
CA GLU A 163 -5.93 -7.38 -28.25
C GLU A 163 -6.87 -7.83 -29.38
N GLU A 164 -6.48 -8.83 -30.17
CA GLU A 164 -7.29 -9.32 -31.31
C GLU A 164 -8.58 -9.99 -30.81
N GLU A 165 -8.48 -10.77 -29.72
CA GLU A 165 -9.63 -11.44 -29.10
C GLU A 165 -10.63 -10.42 -28.53
N VAL A 166 -10.14 -9.38 -27.85
CA VAL A 166 -10.99 -8.30 -27.32
C VAL A 166 -11.70 -7.54 -28.45
N VAL A 167 -11.05 -7.36 -29.60
CA VAL A 167 -11.65 -6.69 -30.77
C VAL A 167 -12.71 -7.58 -31.43
N ASP A 168 -12.44 -8.88 -31.55
CA ASP A 168 -13.40 -9.85 -32.07
C ASP A 168 -14.63 -9.96 -31.16
N ASP A 169 -14.45 -10.05 -29.84
CA ASP A 169 -15.54 -10.05 -28.85
C ASP A 169 -16.36 -8.76 -28.91
N TYR A 170 -15.71 -7.62 -29.08
CA TYR A 170 -16.39 -6.34 -29.22
C TYR A 170 -17.17 -6.25 -30.54
N ARG A 171 -16.64 -6.83 -31.63
CA ARG A 171 -17.34 -6.90 -32.93
C ARG A 171 -18.58 -7.78 -32.84
N ASP A 172 -18.47 -8.90 -32.14
CA ASP A 172 -19.52 -9.92 -32.06
C ASP A 172 -20.61 -9.54 -31.01
N ALA A 173 -20.31 -8.59 -30.12
CA ALA A 173 -21.31 -7.99 -29.26
C ALA A 173 -22.32 -7.14 -30.06
N ALA A 174 -23.61 -7.53 -29.99
CA ALA A 174 -24.69 -6.87 -30.72
C ALA A 174 -24.95 -5.41 -30.27
N GLU A 175 -24.40 -4.99 -29.14
CA GLU A 175 -24.65 -3.70 -28.52
C GLU A 175 -23.48 -2.73 -28.73
N ARG A 176 -23.75 -1.53 -29.28
CA ARG A 176 -22.72 -0.51 -29.56
C ARG A 176 -22.02 0.05 -28.31
N ARG A 177 -22.54 -0.24 -27.12
CA ARG A 177 -22.04 0.23 -25.83
C ARG A 177 -21.94 -0.96 -24.88
N VAL A 178 -20.92 -1.79 -25.12
CA VAL A 178 -20.56 -2.87 -24.19
C VAL A 178 -19.74 -2.29 -23.05
N ASP A 179 -20.02 -2.72 -21.83
CA ASP A 179 -19.17 -2.43 -20.70
C ASP A 179 -17.81 -3.12 -20.91
N LEU A 180 -16.75 -2.32 -20.77
CA LEU A 180 -15.39 -2.75 -21.08
C LEU A 180 -14.98 -3.96 -20.23
N TRP A 181 -15.47 -4.02 -18.99
CA TRP A 181 -15.23 -5.13 -18.09
C TRP A 181 -15.86 -6.44 -18.53
N ASP A 182 -17.08 -6.41 -19.06
CA ASP A 182 -17.75 -7.62 -19.53
C ASP A 182 -16.99 -8.23 -20.71
N VAL A 183 -16.38 -7.41 -21.56
CA VAL A 183 -15.52 -7.87 -22.65
C VAL A 183 -14.22 -8.45 -22.10
N MET A 184 -13.57 -7.75 -21.16
CA MET A 184 -12.30 -8.21 -20.58
C MET A 184 -12.41 -9.49 -19.73
N LEU A 185 -13.55 -9.71 -19.06
CA LEU A 185 -13.82 -10.94 -18.30
C LEU A 185 -14.04 -12.15 -19.21
N ARG A 186 -14.49 -11.94 -20.45
CA ARG A 186 -14.71 -13.01 -21.43
C ARG A 186 -13.40 -13.44 -22.12
N SER A 187 -12.49 -12.49 -22.34
CA SER A 187 -11.24 -12.73 -23.06
C SER A 187 -10.10 -13.29 -22.20
N SER A 188 -10.18 -13.29 -20.86
CA SER A 188 -9.08 -13.83 -20.04
C SER A 188 -9.45 -14.19 -18.59
N SER A 189 -9.12 -15.43 -18.19
CA SER A 189 -9.25 -15.92 -16.81
C SER A 189 -8.37 -15.17 -15.80
N ASP A 190 -7.26 -14.56 -16.25
CA ASP A 190 -6.36 -13.76 -15.40
C ASP A 190 -7.05 -12.46 -14.91
N VAL A 191 -8.07 -11.97 -15.62
CA VAL A 191 -8.83 -10.76 -15.24
C VAL A 191 -9.84 -11.05 -14.13
N GLN A 192 -10.37 -12.28 -14.04
CA GLN A 192 -11.21 -12.71 -12.91
C GLN A 192 -10.43 -12.69 -11.60
N VAL A 193 -9.18 -13.17 -11.61
CA VAL A 193 -8.30 -13.17 -10.42
C VAL A 193 -8.04 -11.75 -9.93
N LEU A 194 -7.92 -10.79 -10.84
CA LEU A 194 -7.76 -9.37 -10.49
C LEU A 194 -9.00 -8.78 -9.84
N HIS A 195 -10.19 -9.11 -10.35
CA HIS A 195 -11.46 -8.66 -9.77
C HIS A 195 -11.63 -9.18 -8.34
N GLU A 196 -11.32 -10.46 -8.12
CA GLU A 196 -11.45 -11.11 -6.82
C GLU A 196 -10.42 -10.59 -5.81
N SER A 197 -9.18 -10.34 -6.25
CA SER A 197 -8.13 -9.73 -5.42
C SER A 197 -8.40 -8.26 -5.06
N LEU A 198 -8.98 -7.47 -5.98
CA LEU A 198 -9.38 -6.08 -5.70
C LEU A 198 -10.60 -6.01 -4.78
N HIS A 199 -11.59 -6.87 -4.98
CA HIS A 199 -12.73 -6.96 -4.06
C HIS A 199 -12.28 -7.38 -2.66
N GLN A 200 -11.42 -8.40 -2.53
CA GLN A 200 -10.90 -8.84 -1.23
C GLN A 200 -10.05 -7.78 -0.53
N THR A 201 -9.24 -7.01 -1.26
CA THR A 201 -8.43 -5.93 -0.68
C THR A 201 -9.28 -4.73 -0.26
N VAL A 202 -10.30 -4.37 -1.03
CA VAL A 202 -11.24 -3.30 -0.68
C VAL A 202 -12.14 -3.70 0.49
N GLU A 203 -12.64 -4.93 0.53
CA GLU A 203 -13.41 -5.46 1.66
C GLU A 203 -12.56 -5.61 2.93
N GLY A 204 -11.32 -6.08 2.80
CA GLY A 204 -10.36 -6.16 3.91
C GLY A 204 -9.99 -4.79 4.49
N LEU A 205 -9.90 -3.76 3.64
CA LEU A 205 -9.70 -2.37 4.09
C LEU A 205 -10.96 -1.77 4.73
N ALA A 206 -12.15 -2.12 4.25
CA ALA A 206 -13.41 -1.68 4.84
C ALA A 206 -13.69 -2.35 6.21
N ALA A 207 -13.19 -3.56 6.44
CA ALA A 207 -13.29 -4.25 7.73
C ALA A 207 -12.32 -3.71 8.81
N LEU A 208 -11.36 -2.86 8.42
CA LEU A 208 -10.40 -2.21 9.31
C LEU A 208 -10.77 -0.75 9.67
N GLN A 209 -11.90 -0.25 9.17
CA GLN A 209 -12.53 1.02 9.59
C GLN A 209 -13.65 0.77 10.59
#